data_AF-A0A1G5S5I4-F1
#
_entry.id   AF-A0A1G5S5I4-F1
#
_cell.length_a   1.000
_cell.length_b   1.000
_cell.length_c   1.000
_cell.angle_alpha   90.00
_cell.angle_beta   90.00
_cell.angle_gamma   90.00
#
_symmetry.space_group_name_H-M   'P 1'
#
loop_
_entity.id
_entity.type
_entity.pdbx_description
1 polymer ?
#
loop_
_entity_poly.entity_id
_entity_poly.type
_entity_poly.pdbx_seq_one_letter_code
_entity_poly.pdbx_strand_id
1 'polypeptide(L)' 'MYNIAFCDDEKISLDIVSEKVSGEFLRRNFPIKEYRYDKARTLQKDITQGKKFDAIFLENRNVGI' A
#
# COMPACT_ATOMS: atom_id res chain seq x y z
N MET A 1 -13.25 -4.81 7.24
CA MET A 1 -12.70 -3.95 6.17
C MET A 1 -11.20 -4.04 6.26
N TYR A 2 -10.53 -4.49 5.21
CA TYR A 2 -9.07 -4.65 5.21
C TYR A 2 -8.38 -3.30 5.01
N ASN A 3 -7.41 -2.99 5.85
CA ASN A 3 -6.58 -1.80 5.78
C ASN A 3 -5.30 -2.12 5.00
N ILE A 4 -5.19 -1.58 3.79
CA ILE A 4 -4.05 -1.85 2.91
C ILE A 4 -3.25 -0.56 2.73
N ALA A 5 -1.96 -0.59 3.05
CA ALA A 5 -1.05 0.51 2.79
C ALA A 5 -0.26 0.29 1.51
N PHE A 6 -0.12 1.33 0.70
CA PHE A 6 0.77 1.40 -0.45
C PHE A 6 1.77 2.53 -0.22
N CYS A 7 3.07 2.25 -0.31
CA CYS A 7 4.13 3.24 -0.15
C CYS A 7 5.01 3.31 -1.39
N ASP A 8 4.87 4.40 -2.13
CA ASP A 8 5.55 4.69 -3.39
C ASP A 8 6.28 6.03 -3.28
N ASP A 9 7.60 6.02 -3.39
CA ASP A 9 8.36 7.26 -3.34
C ASP A 9 8.41 7.96 -4.73
N GLU A 10 8.08 7.29 -5.84
CA GLU A 10 8.18 7.81 -7.23
C GLU A 10 6.87 7.75 -8.05
N LYS A 11 5.76 7.34 -7.43
CA LYS A 11 4.35 7.46 -7.83
C LYS A 11 3.87 6.66 -9.04
N ILE A 12 4.72 5.98 -9.79
CA ILE A 12 4.31 5.37 -11.08
C ILE A 12 3.96 3.89 -10.94
N SER A 13 4.71 3.12 -10.14
CA SER A 13 4.61 1.66 -10.11
C SER A 13 3.43 1.17 -9.26
N LEU A 14 3.15 1.82 -8.13
CA LEU A 14 2.16 1.33 -7.17
C LEU A 14 0.73 1.77 -7.47
N ASP A 15 0.52 2.74 -8.37
CA ASP A 15 -0.84 3.11 -8.81
C ASP A 15 -1.51 1.95 -9.56
N ILE A 16 -0.79 1.31 -10.49
CA ILE A 16 -1.29 0.13 -11.23
C ILE A 16 -1.52 -1.05 -10.29
N VAL A 17 -0.61 -1.26 -9.33
CA VAL A 17 -0.74 -2.35 -8.35
C VAL A 17 -1.95 -2.10 -7.45
N SER A 18 -2.13 -0.87 -6.96
CA SER A 18 -3.26 -0.50 -6.13
C SER A 18 -4.57 -0.70 -6.86
N GLU A 19 -4.69 -0.25 -8.11
CA GLU A 19 -5.91 -0.43 -8.90
C GLU A 19 -6.28 -1.92 -9.07
N LYS A 20 -5.29 -2.77 -9.39
CA LYS A 20 -5.50 -4.21 -9.53
C LYS A 20 -5.91 -4.88 -8.21
N VAL A 21 -5.25 -4.53 -7.11
CA VAL A 21 -5.58 -5.05 -5.77
C VAL A 21 -7.02 -4.68 -5.42
N SER A 22 -7.39 -3.41 -5.60
CA SER A 22 -8.73 -2.93 -5.27
C SER A 22 -9.81 -3.58 -6.13
N GLY A 23 -9.55 -3.77 -7.43
CA GLY A 23 -10.44 -4.48 -8.33
C GLY A 23 -10.68 -5.94 -7.91
N GLU A 24 -9.64 -6.67 -7.53
CA GLU A 24 -9.76 -8.07 -7.12
C GLU A 24 -10.49 -8.24 -5.78
N PHE A 25 -10.24 -7.36 -4.81
CA PHE A 25 -10.96 -7.37 -3.54
C PHE A 25 -12.44 -7.02 -3.74
N LEU A 26 -12.74 -6.02 -4.58
CA LEU A 26 -14.11 -5.64 -4.93
C LEU A 26 -14.87 -6.79 -5.60
N ARG A 27 -14.25 -7.47 -6.58
CA ARG A 27 -14.84 -8.63 -7.28
C ARG A 27 -15.22 -9.77 -6.33
N ARG A 28 -14.51 -9.91 -5.22
CA ARG A 28 -14.73 -10.94 -4.19
C ARG A 28 -15.61 -10.47 -3.04
N ASN A 29 -16.20 -9.27 -3.12
CA ASN A 29 -16.98 -8.63 -2.06
C ASN A 29 -16.20 -8.47 -0.73
N PHE A 30 -14.88 -8.25 -0.81
CA PHE A 30 -14.07 -7.90 0.36
C PHE A 30 -13.84 -6.38 0.41
N PRO A 31 -14.47 -5.66 1.36
CA PRO A 31 -14.28 -4.22 1.47
C PRO A 31 -12.86 -3.88 1.95
N ILE A 32 -12.20 -2.97 1.25
CA ILE A 32 -10.86 -2.48 1.60
C ILE A 32 -10.88 -0.97 1.87
N LYS A 33 -9.91 -0.52 2.65
CA LYS A 33 -9.54 0.88 2.83
C LYS A 33 -8.08 1.05 2.49
N GLU A 34 -7.82 1.83 1.45
CA GLU A 34 -6.48 2.14 0.97
C GLU A 34 -5.86 3.29 1.78
N TYR A 35 -4.57 3.18 2.04
CA TYR A 35 -3.75 4.25 2.59
C TYR A 35 -2.53 4.43 1.70
N ARG A 36 -2.37 5.62 1.13
CA ARG A 36 -1.27 5.93 0.21
C ARG A 36 -0.23 6.79 0.91
N TYR A 37 1.03 6.41 0.74
CA TYR A 37 2.17 7.09 1.33
C TYR A 37 3.19 7.42 0.24
N ASP A 38 3.48 8.71 0.08
CA ASP A 38 4.52 9.19 -0.85
C ASP A 38 5.95 9.08 -0.25
N LYS A 39 6.06 8.69 1.03
CA LYS A 39 7.32 8.63 1.78
C LYS A 39 7.30 7.50 2.78
N ALA A 40 8.30 6.62 2.72
CA ALA A 40 8.48 5.53 3.68
C ALA A 40 8.47 5.99 5.15
N ARG A 41 9.01 7.19 5.43
CA ARG A 41 9.05 7.76 6.79
C ARG A 41 7.66 8.04 7.37
N THR A 42 6.71 8.43 6.53
CA THR A 42 5.33 8.71 6.97
C THR A 42 4.61 7.42 7.31
N LEU A 43 4.78 6.38 6.48
CA LEU A 43 4.26 5.05 6.79
C LEU A 43 4.86 4.49 8.09
N GLN A 44 6.18 4.61 8.26
CA GLN A 44 6.88 4.16 9.46
C GLN A 44 6.34 4.83 10.73
N LYS A 45 6.09 6.15 10.67
CA LYS A 45 5.47 6.90 11.77
C LYS A 45 4.09 6.34 12.12
N ASP A 46 3.23 6.11 11.14
CA ASP A 46 1.89 5.57 11.38
C ASP A 46 1.92 4.17 12.02
N ILE A 47 2.81 3.28 11.55
CA ILE A 47 3.00 1.94 12.12
C ILE A 47 3.48 2.04 13.58
N THR A 48 4.48 2.88 13.84
CA THR A 48 5.05 3.06 15.19
C THR A 48 4.09 3.76 16.16
N GLN A 49 3.15 4.57 15.65
CA GLN A 49 2.06 5.16 16.41
C GLN A 49 0.87 4.21 16.63
N GLY A 50 0.99 2.95 16.21
CA GLY A 50 0.03 1.89 16.51
C GLY A 50 -1.06 1.71 15.44
N LYS A 51 -0.99 2.42 14.32
CA LYS A 51 -1.89 2.16 13.19
C LYS A 51 -1.63 0.76 12.65
N LYS A 52 -2.70 0.00 12.46
CA LYS A 52 -2.66 -1.38 11.99
C LYS A 52 -3.03 -1.46 10.52
N PHE A 53 -2.29 -2.29 9.79
CA PHE A 53 -2.53 -2.63 8.40
C PHE A 53 -2.58 -4.14 8.29
N ASP A 54 -3.48 -4.64 7.45
CA ASP A 54 -3.59 -6.06 7.13
C ASP A 54 -2.57 -6.46 6.05
N ALA A 55 -2.21 -5.51 5.17
CA ALA A 55 -1.15 -5.66 4.19
C ALA A 55 -0.44 -4.32 3.93
N ILE A 56 0.84 -4.39 3.61
CA ILE A 56 1.67 -3.23 3.24
C ILE A 56 2.43 -3.59 1.96
N PHE A 57 2.24 -2.78 0.92
CA PHE A 57 2.98 -2.85 -0.34
C PHE A 57 4.05 -1.76 -0.35
N LEU A 58 5.30 -2.19 -0.50
CA LEU A 58 6.46 -1.31 -0.57
C LEU A 58 7.12 -1.49 -1.94
N GLU A 59 7.49 -0.40 -2.60
CA GLU A 59 8.36 -0.48 -3.76
C GLU A 59 9.79 -0.77 -3.30
N ASN A 60 10.42 -1.82 -3.85
CA ASN A 60 11.79 -2.19 -3.52
C ASN A 60 12.72 -1.72 -4.64
N ARG A 61 13.63 -0.78 -4.33
CA ARG A 61 14.60 -0.25 -5.30
C ARG A 61 15.91 -1.05 -5.40
N ASN A 62 16.05 -2.18 -4.71
CA ASN A 62 17.27 -3.00 -4.72
C ASN A 62 17.24 -4.16 -5.73
N VAL A 63 16.73 -3.94 -6.95
CA VAL A 63 16.92 -4.90 -8.06
C VAL A 63 17.75 -4.24 -9.15
N GLY A 64 18.96 -3.82 -8.79
CA GLY A 64 20.03 -3.60 -9.76
C GLY A 64 20.57 -4.97 -10.18
N ILE A 65 20.36 -5.32 -11.45
CA ILE A 65 21.17 -6.33 -12.14
C ILE A 65 22.34 -5.58 -12.78
#